data_AF-A0A2T7NB87-F1
#
_entry.id   AF-A0A2T7NB87-F1
#
_cell.length_a   1.000
_cell.length_b   1.000
_cell.length_c   1.000
_cell.angle_alpha   90.00
_cell.angle_beta   90.00
_cell.angle_gamma   90.00
#
_symmetry.space_group_name_H-M   'P 1'
#
loop_
_entity.id
_entity.type
_entity.pdbx_description
1 polymer ?
#
loop_
_entity_poly.entity_id
_entity_poly.type
_entity_poly.pdbx_seq_one_letter_code
_entity_poly.pdbx_strand_id
1 'polypeptide(L)'
;MEPVSDSLVTCLTKLDITVLSHLPDDVIRHPKVLGQLVQWPSPQGILTVLSHISENQSMQSAAVLSFNQASTDEDRASLIKLLDDCRDIVLNINLQKLLQQLNLFSCLPDHTVTSISCVNAVAPDHLPPVPVPRRMLLCQESRDRRVALQLGGQIESLQDISREILLKMHPDREEYLLEQKQQFMRFFMDELLSDRSLCQLARSIKFLTTSSNQLKAVEDLYNPCHKLLKEVLADDSFPQGEDDFIDMLQKLGLKDENQVTSEEFLQIAESLNASNDHPDSIRRAQSLWTLLTSQISRLDSRTLHELSQFRCLPALHAKSMPDSYPCDLPAAFPEAVLVSPQDVYPYQYLALVGSVAPVADERLSSHELIQKLFKQEVPVETVLKHLANITKFYNTHNSFKFRAQLNSVYSYFDKNKENEILVKALSESPCLLVENEAVFLKPASFWIEDNIDDVVLRPYRYRMSQEMTMWQTLFVACGTRIRQDSGLLLEVLSEIQAKHLRKSSQREINRDLKLVVQILETLKDYPPEERRDIILPIAHRERQVLRFRPAVECTVGDIKWLMEAESQCSGDEEVVFVHPKVPVGTALALVL
;
A
#
# COMPACT_ATOMS: atom_id res chain seq x y z
N MET A 1 19.18 73.42 -40.90
CA MET A 1 19.12 71.97 -41.18
C MET A 1 20.23 71.33 -40.39
N GLU A 2 19.94 70.27 -39.64
CA GLU A 2 20.99 69.54 -38.93
C GLU A 2 21.90 68.84 -39.95
N PRO A 3 23.23 68.86 -39.75
CA PRO A 3 24.15 68.16 -40.63
C PRO A 3 23.93 66.64 -40.51
N VAL A 4 24.03 65.95 -41.65
CA VAL A 4 24.07 64.48 -41.71
C VAL A 4 25.30 64.02 -40.92
N SER A 5 25.16 62.99 -40.08
CA SER A 5 26.29 62.49 -39.28
C SER A 5 27.42 61.97 -40.18
N ASP A 6 28.67 62.13 -39.75
CA ASP A 6 29.86 61.66 -40.49
C ASP A 6 29.82 60.16 -40.79
N SER A 7 29.25 59.38 -39.87
CA SER A 7 28.98 57.95 -40.02
C SER A 7 27.98 57.64 -41.14
N LEU A 8 26.92 58.45 -41.28
CA LEU A 8 25.94 58.29 -42.34
C LEU A 8 26.52 58.75 -43.69
N VAL A 9 27.35 59.79 -43.72
CA VAL A 9 28.10 60.18 -44.93
C VAL A 9 29.01 59.05 -45.40
N THR A 10 29.71 58.40 -44.47
CA THR A 10 30.58 57.24 -44.75
C THR A 10 29.77 56.05 -45.24
N CYS A 11 28.62 55.75 -44.63
CA CYS A 11 27.68 54.74 -45.10
C CYS A 11 27.19 55.01 -46.54
N LEU A 12 26.81 56.26 -46.85
CA LEU A 12 26.28 56.63 -48.17
C LEU A 12 27.34 56.49 -49.26
N THR A 13 28.58 56.90 -48.98
CA THR A 13 29.69 56.73 -49.94
C THR A 13 29.99 55.26 -50.25
N LYS A 14 29.81 54.36 -49.28
CA LYS A 14 29.92 52.89 -49.49
C LYS A 14 28.78 52.31 -50.34
N LEU A 15 27.66 53.02 -50.44
CA LEU A 15 26.54 52.68 -51.34
C LEU A 15 26.65 53.40 -52.71
N ASP A 16 27.84 53.88 -53.07
CA ASP A 16 28.12 54.65 -54.29
C ASP A 16 27.38 56.00 -54.39
N ILE A 17 26.99 56.58 -53.24
CA ILE A 17 26.37 57.91 -53.17
C ILE A 17 27.43 58.96 -52.90
N THR A 18 27.52 59.96 -53.78
CA THR A 18 28.39 61.12 -53.57
C THR A 18 27.70 62.16 -52.70
N VAL A 19 28.26 62.45 -51.52
CA VAL A 19 27.77 63.50 -50.62
C VAL A 19 28.53 64.79 -50.88
N LEU A 20 27.81 65.88 -51.20
CA LEU A 20 28.38 67.19 -51.45
C LEU A 20 28.36 68.04 -50.17
N SER A 21 29.53 68.46 -49.69
CA SER A 21 29.65 69.28 -48.47
C SER A 21 29.20 70.72 -48.66
N HIS A 22 29.40 71.29 -49.86
CA HIS A 22 29.00 72.66 -50.20
C HIS A 22 28.51 72.76 -51.65
N LEU A 23 27.43 73.52 -51.84
CA LEU A 23 26.93 73.93 -53.15
C LEU A 23 26.90 75.47 -53.20
N PRO A 24 27.33 76.11 -54.29
CA PRO A 24 27.21 77.57 -54.44
C PRO A 24 25.74 78.03 -54.39
N ASP A 25 25.49 79.22 -53.82
CA ASP A 25 24.14 79.77 -53.65
C ASP A 25 23.34 79.87 -54.95
N ASP A 26 24.00 80.15 -56.07
CA ASP A 26 23.37 80.26 -57.39
C ASP A 26 22.87 78.89 -57.91
N VAL A 27 23.53 77.81 -57.49
CA VAL A 27 23.18 76.42 -57.85
C VAL A 27 22.04 75.91 -56.97
N ILE A 28 22.05 76.27 -55.68
CA ILE A 28 20.97 75.94 -54.72
C ILE A 28 19.64 76.56 -55.17
N ARG A 29 19.66 77.80 -55.69
CA ARG A 29 18.45 78.51 -56.15
C ARG A 29 17.92 78.02 -57.50
N HIS A 30 18.65 77.16 -58.22
CA HIS A 30 18.23 76.68 -59.53
C HIS A 30 17.18 75.56 -59.41
N PRO A 31 15.97 75.72 -59.98
CA PRO A 31 14.83 74.82 -59.72
C PRO A 31 14.99 73.39 -60.25
N LYS A 32 15.97 73.14 -61.15
CA LYS A 32 16.28 71.80 -61.68
C LYS A 32 17.45 71.11 -60.99
N VAL A 33 18.14 71.77 -60.05
CA VAL A 33 19.32 71.18 -59.42
C VAL A 33 18.95 70.54 -58.09
N LEU A 34 18.53 71.35 -57.11
CA LEU A 34 18.21 70.85 -55.77
C LEU A 34 16.79 70.27 -55.72
N GLY A 35 16.67 69.01 -55.26
CA GLY A 35 15.45 68.22 -55.30
C GLY A 35 15.22 67.42 -56.59
N GLN A 36 16.08 67.58 -57.61
CA GLN A 36 16.07 66.76 -58.84
C GLN A 36 17.41 66.06 -59.06
N LEU A 37 18.43 66.79 -59.52
CA LEU A 37 19.77 66.25 -59.79
C LEU A 37 20.56 65.98 -58.51
N VAL A 38 20.39 66.84 -57.49
CA VAL A 38 20.95 66.67 -56.16
C VAL A 38 19.80 66.61 -55.17
N GLN A 39 19.70 65.53 -54.41
CA GLN A 39 18.65 65.39 -53.41
C GLN A 39 18.98 66.12 -52.11
N TRP A 40 17.95 66.53 -51.39
CA TRP A 40 18.11 67.15 -50.07
C TRP A 40 18.75 66.14 -49.11
N PRO A 41 19.62 66.58 -48.17
CA PRO A 41 20.17 65.76 -47.10
C PRO A 41 19.12 65.48 -46.01
N SER A 42 17.93 65.08 -46.46
CA SER A 42 16.79 64.66 -45.65
C SER A 42 16.61 63.15 -45.83
N PRO A 43 16.00 62.45 -44.86
CA PRO A 43 15.76 61.02 -44.98
C PRO A 43 15.03 60.64 -46.28
N GLN A 44 14.01 61.43 -46.68
CA GLN A 44 13.30 61.25 -47.95
C GLN A 44 14.19 61.41 -49.20
N GLY A 45 15.05 62.44 -49.18
CA GLY A 45 15.98 62.69 -50.30
C GLY A 45 17.00 61.56 -50.44
N ILE A 46 17.50 61.04 -49.32
CA ILE A 46 18.42 59.90 -49.29
C ILE A 46 17.73 58.64 -49.84
N LEU A 47 16.50 58.33 -49.40
CA LEU A 47 15.73 57.20 -49.96
C LEU A 47 15.46 57.36 -51.47
N THR A 48 15.27 58.59 -51.95
CA THR A 48 15.10 58.87 -53.38
C THR A 48 16.36 58.53 -54.17
N VAL A 49 17.55 58.89 -53.67
CA VAL A 49 18.82 58.50 -54.30
C VAL A 49 19.00 56.98 -54.29
N LEU A 50 18.75 56.32 -53.17
CA LEU A 50 18.82 54.86 -53.07
C LEU A 50 17.84 54.18 -54.03
N SER A 51 16.67 54.78 -54.28
CA SER A 51 15.71 54.25 -55.23
C SER A 51 16.24 54.25 -56.67
N HIS A 52 16.98 55.29 -57.08
CA HIS A 52 17.63 55.33 -58.40
C HIS A 52 18.75 54.30 -58.54
N ILE A 53 19.52 54.06 -57.48
CA ILE A 53 20.52 52.98 -57.46
C ILE A 53 19.82 51.62 -57.62
N SER A 54 18.67 51.44 -56.97
CA SER A 54 17.90 50.19 -57.01
C SER A 54 17.25 49.89 -58.37
N GLU A 55 17.06 50.89 -59.24
CA GLU A 55 16.47 50.71 -60.58
C GLU A 55 17.43 50.07 -61.58
N ASN A 56 18.75 50.21 -61.37
CA ASN A 56 19.76 49.64 -62.24
C ASN A 56 20.47 48.47 -61.55
N GLN A 57 20.27 47.26 -62.08
CA GLN A 57 20.79 46.02 -61.50
C GLN A 57 22.33 45.98 -61.34
N SER A 58 23.09 46.60 -62.25
CA SER A 58 24.56 46.64 -62.14
C SER A 58 25.00 47.59 -61.03
N MET A 59 24.35 48.76 -60.91
CA MET A 59 24.63 49.72 -59.82
C MET A 59 24.21 49.15 -58.48
N GLN A 60 23.04 48.53 -58.41
CA GLN A 60 22.55 47.83 -57.22
C GLN A 60 23.56 46.77 -56.74
N SER A 61 24.03 45.90 -57.64
CA SER A 61 24.95 44.82 -57.28
C SER A 61 26.31 45.35 -56.79
N ALA A 62 26.84 46.40 -57.43
CA ALA A 62 28.08 47.05 -57.03
C ALA A 62 27.96 47.71 -55.63
N ALA A 63 26.87 48.46 -55.40
CA ALA A 63 26.60 49.11 -54.12
C ALA A 63 26.44 48.11 -52.97
N VAL A 64 25.72 46.99 -53.20
CA VAL A 64 25.56 45.92 -52.20
C VAL A 64 26.91 45.28 -51.85
N LEU A 65 27.73 44.96 -52.86
CA LEU A 65 29.05 44.36 -52.64
C LEU A 65 29.99 45.30 -51.88
N SER A 66 30.05 46.57 -52.29
CA SER A 66 30.87 47.60 -51.66
C SER A 66 30.47 47.79 -50.19
N PHE A 67 29.17 47.96 -49.92
CA PHE A 67 28.66 48.11 -48.56
C PHE A 67 28.94 46.88 -47.70
N ASN A 68 28.64 45.68 -48.19
CA ASN A 68 28.77 44.45 -47.40
C ASN A 68 30.24 44.12 -47.04
N GLN A 69 31.21 44.58 -47.83
CA GLN A 69 32.63 44.36 -47.59
C GLN A 69 33.28 45.46 -46.74
N ALA A 70 32.86 46.72 -46.88
CA ALA A 70 33.56 47.87 -46.32
C ALA A 70 32.88 48.52 -45.11
N SER A 71 31.60 48.24 -44.84
CA SER A 71 30.84 48.91 -43.77
C SER A 71 31.25 48.47 -42.36
N THR A 72 31.31 49.42 -41.44
CA THR A 72 31.51 49.20 -40.00
C THR A 72 30.16 49.09 -39.28
N ASP A 73 30.18 48.73 -37.99
CA ASP A 73 28.95 48.67 -37.18
C ASP A 73 28.32 50.06 -36.99
N GLU A 74 29.13 51.12 -36.94
CA GLU A 74 28.64 52.51 -36.87
C GLU A 74 27.92 52.93 -38.16
N ASP A 75 28.42 52.51 -39.33
CA ASP A 75 27.77 52.79 -40.61
C ASP A 75 26.40 52.10 -40.67
N ARG A 76 26.36 50.81 -40.28
CA ARG A 76 25.13 50.01 -40.24
C ARG A 76 24.10 50.61 -39.29
N ALA A 77 24.51 50.96 -38.07
CA ALA A 77 23.65 51.60 -37.08
C ALA A 77 23.10 52.94 -37.58
N SER A 78 23.91 53.71 -38.29
CA SER A 78 23.49 55.00 -38.88
C SER A 78 22.45 54.82 -39.99
N LEU A 79 22.62 53.79 -40.83
CA LEU A 79 21.64 53.44 -41.85
C LEU A 79 20.34 52.93 -41.25
N ILE A 80 20.41 52.05 -40.24
CA ILE A 80 19.23 51.57 -39.50
C ILE A 80 18.48 52.74 -38.87
N LYS A 81 19.19 53.68 -38.24
CA LYS A 81 18.58 54.89 -37.68
C LYS A 81 17.82 55.70 -38.73
N LEU A 82 18.43 55.92 -39.91
CA LEU A 82 17.76 56.62 -41.01
C LEU A 82 16.51 55.87 -41.50
N LEU A 83 16.56 54.54 -41.58
CA LEU A 83 15.41 53.72 -41.99
C LEU A 83 14.29 53.78 -40.95
N ASP A 84 14.62 53.75 -39.66
CA ASP A 84 13.62 53.90 -38.58
C ASP A 84 12.97 55.28 -38.56
N ASP A 85 13.75 56.35 -38.82
CA ASP A 85 13.24 57.72 -38.98
C ASP A 85 12.31 57.84 -40.22
N CYS A 86 12.44 56.92 -41.18
CA CYS A 86 11.65 56.82 -42.40
C CYS A 86 10.49 55.81 -42.35
N ARG A 87 10.16 55.26 -41.18
CA ARG A 87 9.21 54.13 -41.04
C ARG A 87 7.84 54.32 -41.71
N ASP A 88 7.37 55.57 -41.80
CA ASP A 88 6.05 55.89 -42.38
C ASP A 88 6.08 55.95 -43.93
N ILE A 89 7.26 55.83 -44.54
CA ILE A 89 7.46 55.91 -45.98
C ILE A 89 7.32 54.50 -46.57
N VAL A 90 6.40 54.35 -47.51
CA VAL A 90 6.25 53.12 -48.30
C VAL A 90 7.46 52.97 -49.22
N LEU A 91 8.27 51.96 -48.96
CA LEU A 91 9.41 51.61 -49.80
C LEU A 91 8.91 51.00 -51.12
N ASN A 92 9.48 51.43 -52.25
CA ASN A 92 9.22 50.76 -53.52
C ASN A 92 9.89 49.36 -53.53
N ILE A 93 9.42 48.47 -54.41
CA ILE A 93 9.87 47.06 -54.44
C ILE A 93 11.37 46.93 -54.71
N ASN A 94 11.94 47.80 -55.56
CA ASN A 94 13.36 47.74 -55.93
C ASN A 94 14.26 48.20 -54.78
N LEU A 95 13.89 49.29 -54.10
CA LEU A 95 14.57 49.80 -52.92
C LEU A 95 14.49 48.79 -51.77
N GLN A 96 13.33 48.17 -51.56
CA GLN A 96 13.19 47.10 -50.59
C GLN A 96 14.14 45.94 -50.90
N LYS A 97 14.24 45.49 -52.17
CA LYS A 97 15.18 44.44 -52.57
C LYS A 97 16.65 44.83 -52.35
N LEU A 98 17.03 46.07 -52.64
CA LEU A 98 18.37 46.59 -52.36
C LEU A 98 18.66 46.50 -50.85
N LEU A 99 17.78 47.07 -50.02
CA LEU A 99 17.94 47.10 -48.57
C LEU A 99 17.95 45.69 -47.95
N GLN A 100 17.17 44.76 -48.51
CA GLN A 100 17.13 43.37 -48.05
C GLN A 100 18.45 42.61 -48.25
N GLN A 101 19.30 43.05 -49.19
CA GLN A 101 20.59 42.43 -49.50
C GLN A 101 21.77 43.01 -48.70
N LEU A 102 21.55 44.09 -47.96
CA LEU A 102 22.57 44.71 -47.13
C LEU A 102 22.76 43.94 -45.81
N ASN A 103 24.01 43.71 -45.44
CA ASN A 103 24.41 43.08 -44.18
C ASN A 103 24.27 44.09 -43.04
N LEU A 104 23.05 44.23 -42.53
CA LEU A 104 22.67 45.23 -41.52
C LEU A 104 22.59 44.66 -40.11
N PHE A 105 22.30 43.37 -39.95
CA PHE A 105 21.90 42.80 -38.67
C PHE A 105 22.88 41.73 -38.20
N SER A 106 23.17 41.68 -36.90
CA SER A 106 23.90 40.56 -36.30
C SER A 106 23.03 39.30 -36.27
N CYS A 107 23.64 38.13 -36.43
CA CYS A 107 22.97 36.83 -36.51
C CYS A 107 23.41 35.92 -35.35
N LEU A 108 22.48 35.19 -34.73
CA LEU A 108 22.80 34.07 -33.84
C LEU A 108 23.08 32.80 -34.64
N PRO A 109 23.85 31.84 -34.11
CA PRO A 109 24.57 31.88 -32.82
C PRO A 109 25.98 32.50 -32.92
N ASP A 110 26.46 32.81 -34.11
CA ASP A 110 27.86 33.16 -34.38
C ASP A 110 28.16 34.68 -34.33
N HIS A 111 27.15 35.50 -34.08
CA HIS A 111 27.20 36.97 -34.09
C HIS A 111 27.70 37.57 -35.42
N THR A 112 27.58 36.81 -36.52
CA THR A 112 27.98 37.29 -37.84
C THR A 112 26.99 38.33 -38.38
N VAL A 113 27.48 39.35 -39.08
CA VAL A 113 26.58 40.31 -39.73
C VAL A 113 26.01 39.70 -41.01
N THR A 114 24.69 39.75 -41.15
CA THR A 114 23.97 39.19 -42.28
C THR A 114 22.85 40.10 -42.77
N SER A 115 22.30 39.74 -43.92
CA SER A 115 21.18 40.44 -44.54
C SER A 115 19.87 39.70 -44.29
N ILE A 116 18.76 40.42 -44.38
CA ILE A 116 17.44 39.82 -44.18
C ILE A 116 17.05 38.87 -45.32
N SER A 117 17.66 39.04 -46.50
CA SER A 117 17.51 38.10 -47.62
C SER A 117 18.16 36.74 -47.34
N CYS A 118 19.19 36.69 -46.49
CA CYS A 118 19.84 35.46 -46.06
C CYS A 118 19.15 34.83 -44.84
N VAL A 119 18.74 35.65 -43.87
CA VAL A 119 18.06 35.23 -42.64
C VAL A 119 16.89 36.16 -42.38
N ASN A 120 15.67 35.66 -42.58
CA ASN A 120 14.44 36.44 -42.38
C ASN A 120 13.82 36.28 -40.98
N ALA A 121 14.35 35.37 -40.17
CA ALA A 121 13.89 35.07 -38.83
C ALA A 121 14.48 36.06 -37.82
N VAL A 122 13.64 36.80 -37.11
CA VAL A 122 14.05 37.76 -36.07
C VAL A 122 13.86 37.12 -34.70
N ALA A 123 14.88 37.18 -33.85
CA ALA A 123 14.82 36.64 -32.49
C ALA A 123 13.74 37.36 -31.64
N PRO A 124 13.06 36.64 -30.72
CA PRO A 124 12.19 37.25 -29.72
C PRO A 124 12.99 38.07 -28.69
N ASP A 125 12.29 38.93 -27.94
CA ASP A 125 12.93 39.81 -26.93
C ASP A 125 13.57 39.01 -25.79
N HIS A 126 12.98 37.88 -25.43
CA HIS A 126 13.45 36.97 -24.39
C HIS A 126 13.90 35.67 -25.03
N LEU A 127 15.22 35.45 -25.05
CA LEU A 127 15.82 34.23 -25.55
C LEU A 127 16.07 33.23 -24.41
N PRO A 128 15.97 31.92 -24.68
CA PRO A 128 16.38 30.91 -23.71
C PRO A 128 17.86 31.05 -23.34
N PRO A 129 18.27 30.64 -22.12
CA PRO A 129 19.65 30.79 -21.62
C PRO A 129 20.64 29.79 -22.23
N VAL A 130 20.35 29.26 -23.43
CA VAL A 130 21.15 28.23 -24.10
C VAL A 130 21.30 28.54 -25.59
N PRO A 131 22.33 27.98 -26.26
CA PRO A 131 22.51 28.19 -27.69
C PRO A 131 21.28 27.75 -28.49
N VAL A 132 20.78 28.63 -29.35
CA VAL A 132 19.62 28.34 -30.21
C VAL A 132 20.10 27.56 -31.45
N PRO A 133 19.41 26.48 -31.86
CA PRO A 133 19.88 25.61 -32.94
C PRO A 133 19.68 26.16 -34.36
N ARG A 134 19.09 27.35 -34.50
CA ARG A 134 18.73 27.99 -35.76
C ARG A 134 19.30 29.39 -35.84
N ARG A 135 19.64 29.82 -37.07
CA ARG A 135 20.10 31.18 -37.36
C ARG A 135 18.95 32.18 -37.30
N MET A 136 19.12 33.24 -36.53
CA MET A 136 18.13 34.31 -36.35
C MET A 136 18.83 35.66 -36.23
N LEU A 137 18.18 36.73 -36.65
CA LEU A 137 18.64 38.09 -36.48
C LEU A 137 18.51 38.51 -35.02
N LEU A 138 19.61 38.99 -34.43
CA LEU A 138 19.67 39.54 -33.08
C LEU A 138 19.48 41.06 -33.17
N CYS A 139 18.31 41.52 -32.76
CA CYS A 139 17.98 42.95 -32.69
C CYS A 139 18.03 43.39 -31.22
N GLN A 140 19.14 43.98 -30.78
CA GLN A 140 19.30 44.43 -29.39
C GLN A 140 18.51 45.71 -29.12
N GLU A 141 18.43 46.59 -30.12
CA GLU A 141 17.65 47.81 -30.01
C GLU A 141 16.25 47.67 -30.62
N SER A 142 15.28 48.40 -30.07
CA SER A 142 13.93 48.45 -30.63
C SER A 142 13.90 48.99 -32.06
N ARG A 143 14.92 49.78 -32.47
CA ARG A 143 15.08 50.33 -33.82
C ARG A 143 15.42 49.24 -34.83
N ASP A 144 16.44 48.43 -34.53
CA ASP A 144 16.86 47.30 -35.36
C ASP A 144 15.68 46.38 -35.67
N ARG A 145 14.88 46.08 -34.65
CA ARG A 145 13.71 45.21 -34.79
C ARG A 145 12.67 45.82 -35.73
N ARG A 146 12.33 47.11 -35.57
CA ARG A 146 11.36 47.78 -36.45
C ARG A 146 11.82 47.78 -37.90
N VAL A 147 13.09 48.09 -38.15
CA VAL A 147 13.65 48.09 -39.50
C VAL A 147 13.68 46.68 -40.08
N ALA A 148 14.07 45.66 -39.30
CA ALA A 148 14.02 44.27 -39.76
C ALA A 148 12.59 43.87 -40.19
N LEU A 149 11.57 44.22 -39.42
CA LEU A 149 10.17 43.95 -39.77
C LEU A 149 9.72 44.72 -41.02
N GLN A 150 10.10 45.99 -41.15
CA GLN A 150 9.83 46.79 -42.35
C GLN A 150 10.45 46.18 -43.60
N LEU A 151 11.62 45.55 -43.48
CA LEU A 151 12.31 44.86 -44.56
C LEU A 151 11.81 43.42 -44.81
N GLY A 152 10.76 42.96 -44.12
CA GLY A 152 10.12 41.66 -44.35
C GLY A 152 10.58 40.53 -43.41
N GLY A 153 11.25 40.87 -42.30
CA GLY A 153 11.57 39.92 -41.25
C GLY A 153 10.32 39.42 -40.51
N GLN A 154 10.38 38.23 -39.95
CA GLN A 154 9.32 37.62 -39.16
C GLN A 154 9.85 37.28 -37.77
N ILE A 155 9.13 37.71 -36.72
CA ILE A 155 9.50 37.38 -35.34
C ILE A 155 9.24 35.90 -35.13
N GLU A 156 10.28 35.18 -34.72
CA GLU A 156 10.15 33.79 -34.32
C GLU A 156 9.48 33.70 -32.96
N SER A 157 8.59 32.71 -32.84
CA SER A 157 7.93 32.40 -31.59
C SER A 157 8.91 31.74 -30.62
N LEU A 158 8.85 32.16 -29.34
CA LEU A 158 9.58 31.49 -28.27
C LEU A 158 9.20 30.00 -28.16
N GLN A 159 7.94 29.66 -28.41
CA GLN A 159 7.46 28.27 -28.40
C GLN A 159 8.12 27.43 -29.51
N ASP A 160 8.25 27.97 -30.72
CA ASP A 160 8.86 27.25 -31.84
C ASP A 160 10.36 27.03 -31.64
N ILE A 161 11.06 28.05 -31.16
CA ILE A 161 12.47 27.96 -30.76
C ILE A 161 12.65 26.89 -29.68
N SER A 162 11.80 26.92 -28.65
CA SER A 162 11.86 26.00 -27.52
C SER A 162 11.55 24.56 -27.92
N ARG A 163 10.63 24.37 -28.88
CA ARG A 163 10.36 23.05 -29.48
C ARG A 163 11.60 22.47 -30.13
N GLU A 164 12.33 23.27 -30.91
CA GLU A 164 13.53 22.82 -31.59
C GLU A 164 14.65 22.47 -30.60
N ILE A 165 14.82 23.28 -29.55
CA ILE A 165 15.77 23.01 -28.45
C ILE A 165 15.42 21.67 -27.78
N LEU A 166 14.16 21.46 -27.39
CA LEU A 166 13.71 20.21 -26.76
C LEU A 166 13.96 18.99 -27.65
N LEU A 167 13.67 19.08 -28.95
CA LEU A 167 13.92 18.00 -29.91
C LEU A 167 15.41 17.63 -30.02
N LYS A 168 16.30 18.60 -29.85
CA LYS A 168 17.75 18.40 -29.86
C LYS A 168 18.34 17.98 -28.51
N MET A 169 17.66 18.30 -27.41
CA MET A 169 17.98 17.82 -26.07
C MET A 169 17.56 16.36 -25.82
N HIS A 170 16.71 15.81 -26.70
CA HIS A 170 16.19 14.45 -26.61
C HIS A 170 17.33 13.42 -26.45
N PRO A 171 17.14 12.34 -25.65
CA PRO A 171 18.15 11.31 -25.42
C PRO A 171 18.73 10.67 -26.69
N ASP A 172 18.04 10.73 -27.82
CA ASP A 172 18.51 10.13 -29.08
C ASP A 172 19.50 11.00 -29.85
N ARG A 173 19.58 12.31 -29.53
CA ARG A 173 20.45 13.26 -30.24
C ARG A 173 21.60 13.79 -29.39
N GLU A 174 21.32 14.05 -28.11
CA GLU A 174 22.29 14.55 -27.13
C GLU A 174 23.16 15.73 -27.60
N GLU A 175 22.58 16.67 -28.36
CA GLU A 175 23.32 17.83 -28.89
C GLU A 175 23.65 18.90 -27.82
N TYR A 176 23.11 18.76 -26.60
CA TYR A 176 23.28 19.69 -25.49
C TYR A 176 23.92 19.01 -24.28
N LEU A 177 24.83 19.72 -23.62
CA LEU A 177 25.47 19.30 -22.37
C LEU A 177 24.47 19.33 -21.21
N LEU A 178 24.75 18.57 -20.14
CA LEU A 178 23.88 18.50 -18.96
C LEU A 178 23.59 19.89 -18.35
N GLU A 179 24.61 20.72 -18.20
CA GLU A 179 24.46 22.08 -17.66
C GLU A 179 23.50 22.92 -18.50
N GLN A 180 23.57 22.79 -19.83
CA GLN A 180 22.66 23.48 -20.75
C GLN A 180 21.24 22.92 -20.64
N LYS A 181 21.09 21.59 -20.53
CA LYS A 181 19.77 20.97 -20.29
C LYS A 181 19.15 21.51 -19.00
N GLN A 182 19.91 21.56 -17.91
CA GLN A 182 19.43 22.07 -16.62
C GLN A 182 19.06 23.56 -16.67
N GLN A 183 19.90 24.39 -17.30
CA GLN A 183 19.62 25.83 -17.48
C GLN A 183 18.33 26.05 -18.29
N PHE A 184 18.18 25.35 -19.42
CA PHE A 184 16.98 25.45 -20.23
C PHE A 184 15.75 24.91 -19.53
N MET A 185 15.85 23.79 -18.80
CA MET A 185 14.71 23.22 -18.09
C MET A 185 14.22 24.11 -16.94
N ARG A 186 15.11 24.84 -16.26
CA ARG A 186 14.70 25.88 -15.29
C ARG A 186 13.94 27.01 -15.98
N PHE A 187 14.49 27.55 -17.06
CA PHE A 187 13.80 28.55 -17.89
C PHE A 187 12.43 28.05 -18.40
N PHE A 188 12.36 26.78 -18.82
CA PHE A 188 11.14 26.14 -19.30
C PHE A 188 10.07 26.09 -18.21
N MET A 189 10.46 25.73 -16.98
CA MET A 189 9.55 25.67 -15.84
C MET A 189 8.98 27.03 -15.47
N ASP A 190 9.77 28.10 -15.62
CA ASP A 190 9.33 29.47 -15.33
C ASP A 190 8.43 30.05 -16.43
N GLU A 191 8.81 29.89 -17.71
CA GLU A 191 8.20 30.66 -18.81
C GLU A 191 7.24 29.85 -19.71
N LEU A 192 7.40 28.52 -19.80
CA LEU A 192 6.79 27.71 -20.88
C LEU A 192 5.92 26.55 -20.39
N LEU A 193 5.83 26.35 -19.09
CA LEU A 193 5.10 25.24 -18.46
C LEU A 193 3.59 25.22 -18.77
N SER A 194 3.04 26.32 -19.29
CA SER A 194 1.64 26.44 -19.72
C SER A 194 1.35 25.78 -21.08
N ASP A 195 2.38 25.54 -21.90
CA ASP A 195 2.22 24.91 -23.22
C ASP A 195 2.24 23.38 -23.13
N ARG A 196 1.07 22.77 -23.27
CA ARG A 196 0.90 21.30 -23.20
C ARG A 196 1.73 20.54 -24.25
N SER A 197 1.91 21.11 -25.45
CA SER A 197 2.65 20.45 -26.53
C SER A 197 4.13 20.38 -26.21
N LEU A 198 4.68 21.46 -25.62
CA LEU A 198 6.07 21.49 -25.19
C LEU A 198 6.29 20.65 -23.94
N CYS A 199 5.35 20.66 -22.98
CA CYS A 199 5.43 19.78 -21.80
C CYS A 199 5.49 18.29 -22.18
N GLN A 200 4.89 17.88 -23.31
CA GLN A 200 5.01 16.51 -23.79
C GLN A 200 6.43 16.16 -24.30
N LEU A 201 7.15 17.12 -24.87
CA LEU A 201 8.55 16.91 -25.28
C LEU A 201 9.51 17.05 -24.09
N ALA A 202 9.23 17.97 -23.18
CA ALA A 202 10.08 18.28 -22.05
C ALA A 202 10.11 17.17 -20.99
N ARG A 203 9.04 16.39 -20.83
CA ARG A 203 8.97 15.33 -19.80
C ARG A 203 9.99 14.19 -19.99
N SER A 204 10.41 13.92 -21.23
CA SER A 204 11.32 12.81 -21.59
C SER A 204 12.80 13.23 -21.57
N ILE A 205 13.08 14.50 -21.30
CA ILE A 205 14.45 15.02 -21.24
C ILE A 205 15.11 14.54 -19.95
N LYS A 206 16.26 13.88 -20.07
CA LYS A 206 17.08 13.47 -18.93
C LYS A 206 17.92 14.64 -18.43
N PHE A 207 17.49 15.26 -17.33
CA PHE A 207 18.19 16.37 -16.68
C PHE A 207 18.21 16.30 -15.15
N LEU A 208 17.38 15.43 -14.55
CA LEU A 208 17.27 15.27 -13.11
C LEU A 208 18.23 14.20 -12.61
N THR A 209 18.88 14.48 -11.48
CA THR A 209 19.75 13.53 -10.78
C THR A 209 18.99 12.79 -9.69
N THR A 210 19.35 11.53 -9.48
CA THR A 210 18.86 10.64 -8.41
C THR A 210 19.95 10.43 -7.35
N SER A 211 19.62 9.81 -6.21
CA SER A 211 20.58 9.55 -5.12
C SER A 211 21.83 8.75 -5.53
N SER A 212 21.75 7.91 -6.56
CA SER A 212 22.88 7.19 -7.15
C SER A 212 23.63 7.98 -8.23
N ASN A 213 23.35 9.28 -8.37
CA ASN A 213 23.87 10.17 -9.42
C ASN A 213 23.49 9.73 -10.86
N GLN A 214 22.41 8.96 -11.03
CA GLN A 214 21.89 8.65 -12.36
C GLN A 214 21.00 9.78 -12.89
N LEU A 215 21.12 10.06 -14.19
CA LEU A 215 20.28 11.02 -14.91
C LEU A 215 18.99 10.36 -15.40
N LYS A 216 17.85 10.90 -14.95
CA LYS A 216 16.51 10.44 -15.33
C LYS A 216 15.65 11.57 -15.89
N ALA A 217 14.64 11.17 -16.65
CA ALA A 217 13.59 12.05 -17.11
C ALA A 217 12.53 12.25 -16.03
N VAL A 218 11.70 13.27 -16.18
CA VAL A 218 10.63 13.58 -15.20
C VAL A 218 9.59 12.47 -15.17
N GLU A 219 9.26 11.93 -16.34
CA GLU A 219 8.27 10.86 -16.47
C GLU A 219 8.72 9.52 -15.86
N ASP A 220 10.00 9.36 -15.57
CA ASP A 220 10.55 8.16 -14.93
C ASP A 220 10.54 8.23 -13.40
N LEU A 221 10.25 9.40 -12.82
CA LEU A 221 10.40 9.70 -11.41
C LEU A 221 9.05 9.93 -10.72
N TYR A 222 9.01 9.60 -9.42
CA TYR A 222 7.84 9.81 -8.58
C TYR A 222 7.91 11.13 -7.83
N ASN A 223 6.74 11.64 -7.46
CA ASN A 223 6.64 12.84 -6.67
C ASN A 223 7.08 12.59 -5.20
N PRO A 224 8.15 13.26 -4.71
CA PRO A 224 8.69 13.06 -3.37
C PRO A 224 7.78 13.60 -2.25
N CYS A 225 6.72 14.34 -2.56
CA CYS A 225 5.74 14.79 -1.56
C CYS A 225 4.81 13.67 -1.09
N HIS A 226 4.72 12.56 -1.83
CA HIS A 226 3.90 11.40 -1.44
C HIS A 226 4.62 10.52 -0.42
N LYS A 227 4.21 10.64 0.85
CA LYS A 227 4.79 9.87 1.97
C LYS A 227 4.71 8.35 1.73
N LEU A 228 3.58 7.87 1.20
CA LEU A 228 3.37 6.45 0.94
C LEU A 228 4.37 5.91 -0.08
N LEU A 229 4.61 6.65 -1.17
CA LEU A 229 5.60 6.28 -2.18
C LEU A 229 7.02 6.28 -1.62
N LYS A 230 7.38 7.30 -0.81
CA LYS A 230 8.70 7.37 -0.16
C LYS A 230 8.99 6.21 0.78
N GLU A 231 7.96 5.64 1.41
CA GLU A 231 8.13 4.48 2.29
C GLU A 231 8.30 3.16 1.52
N VAL A 232 7.79 3.10 0.29
CA VAL A 232 7.68 1.88 -0.52
C VAL A 232 8.80 1.77 -1.56
N LEU A 233 9.07 2.86 -2.28
CA LEU A 233 10.04 2.91 -3.36
C LEU A 233 11.45 3.21 -2.84
N ALA A 234 12.45 2.86 -3.64
CA ALA A 234 13.83 3.22 -3.36
C ALA A 234 14.07 4.72 -3.58
N ASP A 235 15.03 5.31 -2.86
CA ASP A 235 15.38 6.73 -2.97
C ASP A 235 15.72 7.16 -4.42
N ASP A 236 16.28 6.25 -5.22
CA ASP A 236 16.59 6.44 -6.65
C ASP A 236 15.35 6.60 -7.57
N SER A 237 14.16 6.47 -7.02
CA SER A 237 12.88 6.67 -7.72
C SER A 237 12.41 8.12 -7.66
N PHE A 238 13.13 8.99 -6.93
CA PHE A 238 12.78 10.38 -6.68
C PHE A 238 13.88 11.33 -7.18
N PRO A 239 13.53 12.57 -7.56
CA PRO A 239 14.53 13.59 -7.90
C PRO A 239 15.32 14.04 -6.65
N GLN A 240 16.59 14.37 -6.85
CA GLN A 240 17.48 14.89 -5.81
C GLN A 240 17.84 16.37 -6.08
N GLY A 241 17.79 17.22 -5.04
CA GLY A 241 18.38 18.56 -5.04
C GLY A 241 17.55 19.67 -5.71
N GLU A 242 16.33 19.39 -6.17
CA GLU A 242 15.43 20.34 -6.83
C GLU A 242 14.12 20.53 -6.03
N ASP A 243 14.24 20.65 -4.70
CA ASP A 243 13.10 20.76 -3.77
C ASP A 243 12.24 22.00 -4.05
N ASP A 244 12.86 23.09 -4.50
CA ASP A 244 12.18 24.36 -4.85
C ASP A 244 11.30 24.25 -6.11
N PHE A 245 11.55 23.24 -6.96
CA PHE A 245 10.88 23.06 -8.24
C PHE A 245 9.88 21.90 -8.28
N ILE A 246 9.64 21.21 -7.16
CA ILE A 246 8.80 20.00 -7.13
C ILE A 246 7.38 20.26 -7.67
N ASP A 247 6.75 21.39 -7.33
CA ASP A 247 5.41 21.74 -7.83
C ASP A 247 5.38 21.91 -9.36
N MET A 248 6.47 22.42 -9.94
CA MET A 248 6.62 22.58 -11.39
C MET A 248 6.91 21.24 -12.06
N LEU A 249 7.77 20.41 -11.46
CA LEU A 249 8.04 19.04 -11.93
C LEU A 249 6.77 18.16 -11.88
N GLN A 250 5.92 18.36 -10.87
CA GLN A 250 4.63 17.68 -10.78
C GLN A 250 3.72 18.04 -11.96
N LYS A 251 3.64 19.32 -12.33
CA LYS A 251 2.90 19.78 -13.52
C LYS A 251 3.51 19.26 -14.83
N LEU A 252 4.82 19.03 -14.85
CA LEU A 252 5.55 18.53 -16.02
C LEU A 252 5.34 17.02 -16.23
N GLY A 253 5.16 16.26 -15.15
CA GLY A 253 4.71 14.86 -15.24
C GLY A 253 5.32 13.88 -14.24
N LEU A 254 5.72 14.31 -13.03
CA LEU A 254 6.11 13.36 -11.99
C LEU A 254 4.98 12.37 -11.71
N LYS A 255 5.36 11.10 -11.54
CA LYS A 255 4.41 10.02 -11.26
C LYS A 255 3.78 10.17 -9.89
N ASP A 256 2.48 9.89 -9.82
CA ASP A 256 1.72 9.80 -8.58
C ASP A 256 1.55 8.34 -8.12
N GLU A 257 0.79 8.17 -7.03
CA GLU A 257 0.47 6.84 -6.49
C GLU A 257 -0.20 5.94 -7.52
N ASN A 258 -1.03 6.50 -8.42
CA ASN A 258 -1.78 5.76 -9.43
C ASN A 258 -0.92 5.38 -10.65
N GLN A 259 0.35 5.73 -10.69
CA GLN A 259 1.21 5.41 -11.83
C GLN A 259 2.21 4.29 -11.54
N VAL A 260 2.12 3.67 -10.36
CA VAL A 260 2.91 2.49 -10.01
C VAL A 260 2.48 1.29 -10.86
N THR A 261 3.47 0.70 -11.51
CA THR A 261 3.31 -0.42 -12.45
C THR A 261 3.32 -1.77 -11.74
N SER A 262 2.76 -2.79 -12.39
CA SER A 262 2.78 -4.16 -11.89
C SER A 262 4.20 -4.68 -11.62
N GLU A 263 5.17 -4.32 -12.48
CA GLU A 263 6.57 -4.72 -12.34
C GLU A 263 7.21 -4.10 -11.10
N GLU A 264 6.93 -2.83 -10.82
CA GLU A 264 7.42 -2.16 -9.60
C GLU A 264 6.85 -2.82 -8.34
N PHE A 265 5.54 -3.16 -8.32
CA PHE A 265 4.95 -3.90 -7.20
C PHE A 265 5.68 -5.23 -6.94
N LEU A 266 6.00 -5.98 -8.00
CA LEU A 266 6.72 -7.24 -7.89
C LEU A 266 8.17 -7.04 -7.42
N GLN A 267 8.89 -6.04 -7.94
CA GLN A 267 10.25 -5.72 -7.50
C GLN A 267 10.30 -5.33 -6.01
N ILE A 268 9.32 -4.55 -5.54
CA ILE A 268 9.22 -4.21 -4.12
C ILE A 268 8.97 -5.48 -3.30
N ALA A 269 8.02 -6.31 -3.71
CA ALA A 269 7.68 -7.56 -3.02
C ALA A 269 8.86 -8.54 -2.97
N GLU A 270 9.60 -8.68 -4.06
CA GLU A 270 10.82 -9.50 -4.13
C GLU A 270 11.90 -8.96 -3.19
N SER A 271 12.10 -7.64 -3.15
CA SER A 271 13.05 -7.01 -2.22
C SER A 271 12.68 -7.24 -0.74
N LEU A 272 11.38 -7.22 -0.42
CA LEU A 272 10.87 -7.53 0.92
C LEU A 272 11.01 -9.01 1.26
N ASN A 273 10.80 -9.89 0.29
CA ASN A 273 10.97 -11.34 0.46
C ASN A 273 12.42 -11.73 0.81
N ALA A 274 13.40 -11.00 0.26
CA ALA A 274 14.82 -11.16 0.59
C ALA A 274 15.26 -10.43 1.86
N SER A 275 14.40 -9.54 2.40
CA SER A 275 14.70 -8.76 3.60
C SER A 275 14.43 -9.56 4.89
N ASN A 276 15.08 -9.13 5.98
CA ASN A 276 14.75 -9.63 7.31
C ASN A 276 13.48 -8.96 7.84
N ASP A 277 12.88 -9.53 8.88
CA ASP A 277 11.71 -9.00 9.58
C ASP A 277 12.05 -7.76 10.46
N HIS A 278 12.85 -6.81 9.93
CA HIS A 278 13.21 -5.56 10.59
C HIS A 278 12.01 -4.59 10.60
N PRO A 279 11.84 -3.75 11.64
CA PRO A 279 10.74 -2.78 11.71
C PRO A 279 10.54 -1.91 10.46
N ASP A 280 11.63 -1.50 9.80
CA ASP A 280 11.54 -0.73 8.55
C ASP A 280 10.98 -1.54 7.37
N SER A 281 11.30 -2.84 7.30
CA SER A 281 10.75 -3.75 6.28
C SER A 281 9.27 -4.02 6.54
N ILE A 282 8.87 -4.14 7.81
CA ILE A 282 7.46 -4.25 8.21
C ILE A 282 6.70 -2.97 7.82
N ARG A 283 7.22 -1.79 8.14
CA ARG A 283 6.60 -0.51 7.75
C ARG A 283 6.47 -0.39 6.22
N ARG A 284 7.55 -0.68 5.49
CA ARG A 284 7.56 -0.68 4.02
C ARG A 284 6.53 -1.62 3.43
N ALA A 285 6.38 -2.83 3.99
CA ALA A 285 5.36 -3.78 3.61
C ALA A 285 3.93 -3.28 3.90
N GLN A 286 3.68 -2.67 5.06
CA GLN A 286 2.38 -2.05 5.37
C GLN A 286 2.01 -0.98 4.35
N SER A 287 2.97 -0.14 3.97
CA SER A 287 2.79 0.91 2.96
C SER A 287 2.56 0.33 1.57
N LEU A 288 3.28 -0.75 1.21
CA LEU A 288 3.06 -1.51 -0.04
C LEU A 288 1.61 -2.01 -0.13
N TRP A 289 1.11 -2.67 0.92
CA TRP A 289 -0.26 -3.21 0.92
C TRP A 289 -1.32 -2.13 0.99
N THR A 290 -1.04 -0.98 1.62
CA THR A 290 -1.92 0.19 1.58
C THR A 290 -2.05 0.73 0.16
N LEU A 291 -0.92 0.89 -0.54
CA LEU A 291 -0.87 1.33 -1.94
C LEU A 291 -1.51 0.31 -2.89
N LEU A 292 -1.28 -0.99 -2.65
CA LEU A 292 -1.87 -2.07 -3.43
C LEU A 292 -3.39 -2.06 -3.30
N THR A 293 -3.92 -1.87 -2.09
CA THR A 293 -5.38 -1.90 -1.83
C THR A 293 -6.12 -0.86 -2.65
N SER A 294 -5.54 0.32 -2.92
CA SER A 294 -6.19 1.34 -3.76
C SER A 294 -6.12 1.05 -5.26
N GLN A 295 -5.24 0.14 -5.69
CA GLN A 295 -4.91 -0.09 -7.11
C GLN A 295 -5.08 -1.53 -7.59
N ILE A 296 -5.46 -2.45 -6.70
CA ILE A 296 -5.48 -3.89 -6.97
C ILE A 296 -6.39 -4.26 -8.16
N SER A 297 -7.42 -3.47 -8.45
CA SER A 297 -8.31 -3.66 -9.61
C SER A 297 -7.62 -3.50 -10.96
N ARG A 298 -6.43 -2.88 -11.00
CA ARG A 298 -5.64 -2.67 -12.22
C ARG A 298 -4.61 -3.77 -12.47
N LEU A 299 -4.37 -4.63 -11.48
CA LEU A 299 -3.42 -5.72 -11.59
C LEU A 299 -4.09 -6.93 -12.24
N ASP A 300 -3.36 -7.59 -13.13
CA ASP A 300 -3.81 -8.82 -13.76
C ASP A 300 -3.67 -10.02 -12.80
N SER A 301 -4.38 -11.11 -13.12
CA SER A 301 -4.37 -12.31 -12.29
C SER A 301 -2.98 -12.93 -12.14
N ARG A 302 -2.10 -12.73 -13.12
CA ARG A 302 -0.74 -13.26 -13.11
C ARG A 302 0.12 -12.53 -12.09
N THR A 303 0.12 -11.19 -12.11
CA THR A 303 0.87 -10.38 -11.14
C THR A 303 0.37 -10.66 -9.73
N LEU A 304 -0.95 -10.79 -9.53
CA LEU A 304 -1.52 -11.15 -8.23
C LEU A 304 -1.07 -12.54 -7.74
N HIS A 305 -0.99 -13.52 -8.64
CA HIS A 305 -0.48 -14.85 -8.31
C HIS A 305 1.00 -14.80 -7.93
N GLU A 306 1.85 -14.10 -8.69
CA GLU A 306 3.27 -13.94 -8.37
C GLU A 306 3.47 -13.21 -7.03
N LEU A 307 2.70 -12.12 -6.79
CA LEU A 307 2.70 -11.38 -5.52
C LEU A 307 2.36 -12.28 -4.33
N SER A 308 1.42 -13.23 -4.50
CA SER A 308 0.98 -14.12 -3.43
C SER A 308 2.05 -15.08 -2.91
N GLN A 309 3.13 -15.27 -3.66
CA GLN A 309 4.23 -16.18 -3.32
C GLN A 309 5.31 -15.49 -2.46
N PHE A 310 5.48 -14.18 -2.60
CA PHE A 310 6.51 -13.43 -1.88
C PHE A 310 6.15 -13.18 -0.42
N ARG A 311 7.14 -13.29 0.49
CA ARG A 311 7.02 -12.88 1.90
C ARG A 311 7.02 -11.36 2.02
N CYS A 312 5.91 -10.73 1.63
CA CYS A 312 5.78 -9.27 1.62
C CYS A 312 4.56 -8.78 2.40
N LEU A 313 3.79 -9.65 3.05
CA LEU A 313 2.61 -9.28 3.84
C LEU A 313 2.92 -9.33 5.34
N PRO A 314 2.68 -8.24 6.10
CA PRO A 314 2.78 -8.27 7.55
C PRO A 314 1.66 -9.12 8.17
N ALA A 315 2.02 -10.15 8.93
CA ALA A 315 1.07 -10.92 9.73
C ALA A 315 0.61 -10.12 10.96
N LEU A 316 -0.65 -10.36 11.39
CA LEU A 316 -1.14 -9.87 12.66
C LEU A 316 -0.31 -10.47 13.81
N HIS A 317 0.12 -9.62 14.75
CA HIS A 317 1.03 -9.99 15.84
C HIS A 317 0.46 -9.58 17.20
N ALA A 318 1.06 -10.05 18.29
CA ALA A 318 0.51 -9.89 19.64
C ALA A 318 0.15 -8.44 20.04
N LYS A 319 0.92 -7.43 19.61
CA LYS A 319 0.68 -6.02 19.93
C LYS A 319 -0.41 -5.36 19.06
N SER A 320 -0.79 -5.98 17.94
CA SER A 320 -1.83 -5.49 17.02
C SER A 320 -3.11 -6.32 17.09
N MET A 321 -3.19 -7.30 18.01
CA MET A 321 -4.40 -8.07 18.24
C MET A 321 -5.57 -7.17 18.66
N PRO A 322 -6.81 -7.46 18.19
CA PRO A 322 -7.97 -6.67 18.55
C PRO A 322 -8.35 -6.88 20.02
N ASP A 323 -9.05 -5.91 20.61
CA ASP A 323 -9.54 -5.99 21.99
C ASP A 323 -10.46 -7.20 22.24
N SER A 324 -11.10 -7.74 21.21
CA SER A 324 -11.93 -8.94 21.28
C SER A 324 -11.11 -10.23 21.47
N TYR A 325 -9.82 -10.22 21.14
CA TYR A 325 -8.94 -11.37 21.31
C TYR A 325 -8.51 -11.50 22.79
N PRO A 326 -8.50 -12.72 23.37
CA PRO A 326 -8.08 -12.90 24.76
C PRO A 326 -6.59 -12.59 24.95
N CYS A 327 -6.25 -11.71 25.90
CA CYS A 327 -4.87 -11.26 26.10
C CYS A 327 -3.91 -12.38 26.55
N ASP A 328 -4.42 -13.39 27.25
CA ASP A 328 -3.64 -14.52 27.76
C ASP A 328 -3.52 -15.67 26.74
N LEU A 329 -4.31 -15.62 25.66
CA LEU A 329 -4.17 -16.55 24.54
C LEU A 329 -3.00 -16.07 23.68
N PRO A 330 -1.95 -16.88 23.44
CA PRO A 330 -0.85 -16.45 22.59
C PRO A 330 -1.34 -16.16 21.16
N ALA A 331 -0.74 -15.15 20.54
CA ALA A 331 -0.82 -14.97 19.10
C ALA A 331 0.11 -15.98 18.41
N ALA A 332 -0.19 -16.35 17.16
CA ALA A 332 0.69 -17.18 16.35
C ALA A 332 2.11 -16.57 16.22
N PHE A 333 2.19 -15.24 16.15
CA PHE A 333 3.44 -14.48 16.11
C PHE A 333 3.49 -13.46 17.25
N PRO A 334 4.51 -13.52 18.13
CA PRO A 334 4.73 -12.52 19.18
C PRO A 334 5.11 -11.14 18.61
N GLU A 335 5.89 -11.13 17.53
CA GLU A 335 6.40 -9.95 16.86
C GLU A 335 5.89 -9.86 15.42
N ALA A 336 6.02 -8.70 14.80
CA ALA A 336 5.61 -8.50 13.41
C ALA A 336 6.56 -9.25 12.47
N VAL A 337 5.99 -10.09 11.60
CA VAL A 337 6.74 -10.94 10.67
C VAL A 337 6.11 -10.84 9.28
N LEU A 338 6.95 -10.84 8.24
CA LEU A 338 6.52 -10.94 6.86
C LEU A 338 6.26 -12.40 6.47
N VAL A 339 5.11 -12.61 5.86
CA VAL A 339 4.62 -13.91 5.41
C VAL A 339 4.12 -13.79 3.97
N SER A 340 4.05 -14.93 3.29
CA SER A 340 3.48 -14.98 1.94
C SER A 340 1.96 -14.88 2.03
N PRO A 341 1.28 -14.05 1.22
CA PRO A 341 -0.18 -13.94 1.23
C PRO A 341 -0.91 -15.27 1.14
N GLN A 342 -0.41 -16.18 0.29
CA GLN A 342 -0.97 -17.52 0.11
C GLN A 342 -0.89 -18.39 1.37
N ASP A 343 -0.12 -17.99 2.39
CA ASP A 343 0.03 -18.71 3.64
C ASP A 343 -0.77 -18.14 4.80
N VAL A 344 -1.43 -17.00 4.60
CA VAL A 344 -2.18 -16.25 5.61
C VAL A 344 -3.66 -16.54 5.51
N TYR A 345 -4.36 -16.55 6.65
CA TYR A 345 -5.81 -16.62 6.69
C TYR A 345 -6.44 -15.21 6.73
N PRO A 346 -7.60 -15.01 6.07
CA PRO A 346 -8.40 -13.80 6.27
C PRO A 346 -8.75 -13.57 7.74
N TYR A 347 -8.91 -12.30 8.13
CA TYR A 347 -9.20 -11.87 9.49
C TYR A 347 -10.43 -12.55 10.12
N GLN A 348 -11.43 -12.90 9.32
CA GLN A 348 -12.63 -13.61 9.79
C GLN A 348 -12.34 -14.98 10.43
N TYR A 349 -11.19 -15.59 10.15
CA TYR A 349 -10.76 -16.85 10.76
C TYR A 349 -9.87 -16.65 11.99
N LEU A 350 -9.66 -15.40 12.46
CA LEU A 350 -8.86 -15.11 13.65
C LEU A 350 -9.28 -15.96 14.84
N ALA A 351 -10.59 -16.16 15.03
CA ALA A 351 -11.12 -16.94 16.15
C ALA A 351 -10.99 -18.47 16.00
N LEU A 352 -10.54 -18.94 14.83
CA LEU A 352 -10.33 -20.37 14.55
C LEU A 352 -8.86 -20.75 14.58
N VAL A 353 -7.95 -19.81 14.26
CA VAL A 353 -6.54 -20.10 14.05
C VAL A 353 -5.56 -19.10 14.68
N GLY A 354 -6.03 -18.05 15.34
CA GLY A 354 -5.21 -16.89 15.73
C GLY A 354 -4.01 -17.19 16.65
N SER A 355 -4.03 -18.32 17.35
CA SER A 355 -2.90 -18.77 18.20
C SER A 355 -1.95 -19.75 17.54
N VAL A 356 -2.20 -20.15 16.29
CA VAL A 356 -1.47 -21.24 15.60
C VAL A 356 -1.06 -20.93 14.16
N ALA A 357 -1.72 -19.99 13.48
CA ALA A 357 -1.45 -19.66 12.08
C ALA A 357 -1.47 -18.14 11.83
N PRO A 358 -0.78 -17.65 10.79
CA PRO A 358 -0.81 -16.24 10.41
C PRO A 358 -2.21 -15.82 9.97
N VAL A 359 -2.62 -14.63 10.43
CA VAL A 359 -3.88 -13.99 10.06
C VAL A 359 -3.59 -12.59 9.53
N ALA A 360 -4.29 -12.18 8.48
CA ALA A 360 -4.16 -10.86 7.90
C ALA A 360 -4.88 -9.80 8.74
N ASP A 361 -4.46 -8.54 8.61
CA ASP A 361 -5.17 -7.40 9.20
C ASP A 361 -6.62 -7.29 8.67
N GLU A 362 -7.51 -6.76 9.50
CA GLU A 362 -8.93 -6.58 9.19
C GLU A 362 -9.14 -5.70 7.95
N ARG A 363 -8.35 -4.62 7.80
CA ARG A 363 -8.49 -3.69 6.67
C ARG A 363 -8.19 -4.35 5.35
N LEU A 364 -7.12 -5.15 5.29
CA LEU A 364 -6.75 -5.90 4.09
C LEU A 364 -7.77 -7.00 3.79
N SER A 365 -8.23 -7.67 4.84
CA SER A 365 -9.26 -8.71 4.75
C SER A 365 -10.62 -8.18 4.35
N SER A 366 -10.88 -6.87 4.40
CA SER A 366 -12.15 -6.31 3.93
C SER A 366 -12.26 -6.25 2.39
N HIS A 367 -11.14 -6.31 1.67
CA HIS A 367 -11.11 -6.15 0.21
C HIS A 367 -11.19 -7.51 -0.51
N GLU A 368 -12.24 -7.73 -1.31
CA GLU A 368 -12.55 -9.03 -1.94
C GLU A 368 -11.39 -9.60 -2.79
N LEU A 369 -10.76 -8.76 -3.63
CA LEU A 369 -9.63 -9.20 -4.46
C LEU A 369 -8.38 -9.57 -3.65
N ILE A 370 -8.14 -8.91 -2.52
CA ILE A 370 -7.02 -9.23 -1.62
C ILE A 370 -7.29 -10.55 -0.91
N GLN A 371 -8.53 -10.74 -0.42
CA GLN A 371 -8.91 -11.97 0.25
C GLN A 371 -8.67 -13.21 -0.62
N LYS A 372 -8.87 -13.12 -1.94
CA LYS A 372 -8.62 -14.23 -2.88
C LYS A 372 -7.14 -14.67 -2.93
N LEU A 373 -6.21 -13.84 -2.46
CA LEU A 373 -4.78 -14.18 -2.36
C LEU A 373 -4.47 -15.02 -1.11
N PHE A 374 -5.41 -15.08 -0.15
CA PHE A 374 -5.22 -15.73 1.14
C PHE A 374 -5.73 -17.17 1.14
N LYS A 375 -5.35 -17.95 2.17
CA LYS A 375 -5.88 -19.29 2.41
C LYS A 375 -7.39 -19.25 2.67
N GLN A 376 -8.15 -19.98 1.87
CA GLN A 376 -9.62 -20.06 1.98
C GLN A 376 -10.08 -21.21 2.87
N GLU A 377 -9.35 -22.32 2.88
CA GLU A 377 -9.74 -23.53 3.60
C GLU A 377 -8.94 -23.66 4.90
N VAL A 378 -9.65 -23.81 6.02
CA VAL A 378 -9.04 -24.00 7.34
C VAL A 378 -9.04 -25.50 7.67
N PRO A 379 -7.88 -26.17 7.80
CA PRO A 379 -7.85 -27.58 8.17
C PRO A 379 -8.35 -27.80 9.61
N VAL A 380 -9.10 -28.89 9.82
CA VAL A 380 -9.66 -29.27 11.13
C VAL A 380 -8.57 -29.40 12.20
N GLU A 381 -7.41 -29.96 11.84
CA GLU A 381 -6.27 -30.16 12.72
C GLU A 381 -5.70 -28.83 13.23
N THR A 382 -5.76 -27.78 12.40
CA THR A 382 -5.32 -26.43 12.79
C THR A 382 -6.26 -25.86 13.85
N VAL A 383 -7.58 -26.00 13.66
CA VAL A 383 -8.57 -25.54 14.64
C VAL A 383 -8.51 -26.36 15.93
N LEU A 384 -8.23 -27.66 15.86
CA LEU A 384 -8.00 -28.51 17.04
C LEU A 384 -6.77 -28.06 17.85
N LYS A 385 -5.66 -27.71 17.18
CA LYS A 385 -4.49 -27.12 17.85
C LYS A 385 -4.83 -25.76 18.48
N HIS A 386 -5.64 -24.94 17.81
CA HIS A 386 -6.11 -23.68 18.36
C HIS A 386 -6.97 -23.90 19.61
N LEU A 387 -7.91 -24.85 19.58
CA LEU A 387 -8.70 -25.26 20.74
C LEU A 387 -7.80 -25.72 21.89
N ALA A 388 -6.79 -26.54 21.63
CA ALA A 388 -5.86 -26.98 22.67
C ALA A 388 -5.17 -25.79 23.37
N ASN A 389 -4.79 -24.75 22.63
CA ASN A 389 -4.27 -23.52 23.20
C ASN A 389 -5.33 -22.77 24.03
N ILE A 390 -6.56 -22.64 23.52
CA ILE A 390 -7.69 -22.05 24.26
C ILE A 390 -7.87 -22.77 25.60
N THR A 391 -7.92 -24.10 25.60
CA THR A 391 -8.09 -24.89 26.84
C THR A 391 -6.93 -24.75 27.81
N LYS A 392 -5.70 -24.60 27.29
CA LYS A 392 -4.48 -24.50 28.10
C LYS A 392 -4.33 -23.14 28.77
N PHE A 393 -4.67 -22.06 28.06
CA PHE A 393 -4.47 -20.68 28.50
C PHE A 393 -5.74 -20.02 29.05
N TYR A 394 -6.85 -20.76 29.10
CA TYR A 394 -8.11 -20.27 29.63
C TYR A 394 -7.95 -19.71 31.06
N ASN A 395 -8.59 -18.56 31.30
CA ASN A 395 -8.69 -17.97 32.62
C ASN A 395 -10.05 -17.31 32.85
N THR A 396 -10.39 -17.11 34.11
CA THR A 396 -11.66 -16.53 34.53
C THR A 396 -11.75 -15.02 34.32
N HIS A 397 -10.63 -14.30 34.30
CA HIS A 397 -10.60 -12.85 34.14
C HIS A 397 -11.06 -12.40 32.73
N ASN A 398 -10.65 -13.12 31.70
CA ASN A 398 -10.99 -12.85 30.30
C ASN A 398 -12.03 -13.85 29.74
N SER A 399 -12.81 -14.46 30.63
CA SER A 399 -13.70 -15.58 30.32
C SER A 399 -14.69 -15.29 29.18
N PHE A 400 -15.23 -14.07 29.08
CA PHE A 400 -16.12 -13.67 27.97
C PHE A 400 -15.44 -13.69 26.60
N LYS A 401 -14.16 -13.26 26.51
CA LYS A 401 -13.39 -13.29 25.26
C LYS A 401 -13.10 -14.72 24.85
N PHE A 402 -12.67 -15.57 25.80
CA PHE A 402 -12.46 -17.00 25.55
C PHE A 402 -13.75 -17.71 25.09
N ARG A 403 -14.90 -17.38 25.69
CA ARG A 403 -16.21 -17.91 25.22
C ARG A 403 -16.51 -17.52 23.77
N ALA A 404 -16.22 -16.28 23.36
CA ALA A 404 -16.41 -15.87 21.98
C ALA A 404 -15.56 -16.69 20.99
N GLN A 405 -14.30 -17.01 21.37
CA GLN A 405 -13.45 -17.91 20.59
C GLN A 405 -14.04 -19.32 20.52
N LEU A 406 -14.44 -19.89 21.68
CA LEU A 406 -15.06 -21.22 21.76
C LEU A 406 -16.32 -21.34 20.91
N ASN A 407 -17.20 -20.34 20.93
CA ASN A 407 -18.42 -20.34 20.12
C ASN A 407 -18.11 -20.42 18.63
N SER A 408 -17.07 -19.71 18.19
CA SER A 408 -16.61 -19.75 16.79
C SER A 408 -16.05 -21.12 16.44
N VAL A 409 -15.21 -21.68 17.31
CA VAL A 409 -14.60 -23.01 17.16
C VAL A 409 -15.66 -24.12 17.13
N TYR A 410 -16.62 -24.14 18.07
CA TYR A 410 -17.68 -25.15 18.10
C TYR A 410 -18.65 -25.01 16.92
N SER A 411 -18.96 -23.79 16.49
CA SER A 411 -19.75 -23.58 15.28
C SER A 411 -19.05 -24.09 14.03
N TYR A 412 -17.71 -23.98 13.96
CA TYR A 412 -16.91 -24.59 12.91
C TYR A 412 -16.93 -26.13 13.01
N PHE A 413 -16.79 -26.68 14.21
CA PHE A 413 -16.81 -28.13 14.41
C PHE A 413 -18.17 -28.77 14.17
N ASP A 414 -19.29 -28.14 14.53
CA ASP A 414 -20.61 -28.70 14.27
C ASP A 414 -20.92 -28.78 12.77
N LYS A 415 -20.42 -27.82 11.97
CA LYS A 415 -20.47 -27.90 10.51
C LYS A 415 -19.64 -29.04 9.93
N ASN A 416 -18.61 -29.49 10.65
CA ASN A 416 -17.67 -30.54 10.23
C ASN A 416 -17.83 -31.83 11.05
N LYS A 417 -18.97 -32.03 11.75
CA LYS A 417 -19.16 -33.13 12.71
C LYS A 417 -19.15 -34.53 12.10
N GLU A 418 -19.25 -34.65 10.78
CA GLU A 418 -19.11 -35.91 10.05
C GLU A 418 -17.64 -36.35 9.90
N ASN A 419 -16.68 -35.47 10.20
CA ASN A 419 -15.26 -35.78 10.13
C ASN A 419 -14.84 -36.69 11.31
N GLU A 420 -14.47 -37.94 11.02
CA GLU A 420 -14.07 -38.93 12.03
C GLU A 420 -12.86 -38.50 12.87
N ILE A 421 -11.90 -37.80 12.26
CA ILE A 421 -10.69 -37.31 12.96
C ILE A 421 -11.08 -36.28 14.01
N LEU A 422 -12.01 -35.37 13.66
CA LEU A 422 -12.56 -34.38 14.58
C LEU A 422 -13.25 -35.05 15.77
N VAL A 423 -14.21 -35.94 15.50
CA VAL A 423 -15.02 -36.59 16.53
C VAL A 423 -14.13 -37.38 17.48
N LYS A 424 -13.18 -38.15 16.93
CA LYS A 424 -12.22 -38.90 17.75
C LYS A 424 -11.39 -37.97 18.63
N ALA A 425 -10.80 -36.91 18.08
CA ALA A 425 -9.96 -35.98 18.83
C ALA A 425 -10.72 -35.28 19.97
N LEU A 426 -11.97 -34.85 19.72
CA LEU A 426 -12.83 -34.23 20.73
C LEU A 426 -13.29 -35.23 21.79
N SER A 427 -13.57 -36.49 21.43
CA SER A 427 -13.98 -37.52 22.39
C SER A 427 -12.86 -37.86 23.39
N GLU A 428 -11.61 -37.82 22.94
CA GLU A 428 -10.44 -38.20 23.73
C GLU A 428 -9.90 -37.04 24.59
N SER A 429 -10.17 -35.78 24.21
CA SER A 429 -9.57 -34.58 24.79
C SER A 429 -10.55 -33.77 25.64
N PRO A 430 -10.10 -33.10 26.72
CA PRO A 430 -10.93 -32.14 27.44
C PRO A 430 -11.22 -30.93 26.54
N CYS A 431 -12.46 -30.78 26.10
CA CYS A 431 -12.85 -29.73 25.18
C CYS A 431 -14.08 -28.93 25.63
N LEU A 432 -14.87 -29.40 26.58
CA LEU A 432 -16.08 -28.71 27.06
C LEU A 432 -15.82 -27.95 28.35
N LEU A 433 -16.15 -26.66 28.37
CA LEU A 433 -15.98 -25.78 29.52
C LEU A 433 -17.11 -25.98 30.55
N VAL A 434 -16.73 -26.29 31.80
CA VAL A 434 -17.62 -26.19 32.97
C VAL A 434 -17.62 -24.75 33.46
N GLU A 435 -18.64 -23.98 33.09
CA GLU A 435 -18.71 -22.53 33.33
C GLU A 435 -18.49 -22.11 34.79
N ASN A 436 -19.02 -22.87 35.74
CA ASN A 436 -18.95 -22.56 37.17
C ASN A 436 -17.60 -22.92 37.81
N GLU A 437 -16.83 -23.82 37.18
CA GLU A 437 -15.59 -24.35 37.75
C GLU A 437 -14.36 -23.96 36.96
N ALA A 438 -14.52 -23.31 35.79
CA ALA A 438 -13.43 -22.85 34.93
C ALA A 438 -12.49 -23.99 34.47
N VAL A 439 -13.03 -25.22 34.35
CA VAL A 439 -12.30 -26.43 33.96
C VAL A 439 -12.87 -26.97 32.65
N PHE A 440 -11.99 -27.51 31.81
CA PHE A 440 -12.39 -28.26 30.62
C PHE A 440 -12.45 -29.75 30.91
N LEU A 441 -13.52 -30.41 30.48
CA LEU A 441 -13.74 -31.84 30.63
C LEU A 441 -14.06 -32.48 29.27
N LYS A 442 -14.00 -33.81 29.23
CA LYS A 442 -14.33 -34.58 28.02
C LYS A 442 -15.84 -34.60 27.77
N PRO A 443 -16.30 -34.75 26.51
CA PRO A 443 -17.73 -34.86 26.20
C PRO A 443 -18.48 -35.93 26.99
N ALA A 444 -17.86 -37.08 27.24
CA ALA A 444 -18.42 -38.17 28.04
C ALA A 444 -18.71 -37.81 29.52
N SER A 445 -18.16 -36.69 30.02
CA SER A 445 -18.43 -36.20 31.36
C SER A 445 -19.78 -35.46 31.48
N PHE A 446 -20.53 -35.31 30.39
CA PHE A 446 -21.74 -34.50 30.34
C PHE A 446 -23.01 -35.27 29.94
N TRP A 447 -24.15 -34.74 30.39
CA TRP A 447 -25.48 -35.06 29.84
C TRP A 447 -26.28 -33.80 29.48
N ILE A 448 -27.30 -33.90 28.63
CA ILE A 448 -27.98 -32.74 28.03
C ILE A 448 -29.35 -32.46 28.66
N GLU A 449 -30.28 -33.41 28.58
CA GLU A 449 -31.68 -33.21 28.97
C GLU A 449 -31.85 -33.15 30.49
N ASP A 450 -32.84 -32.39 30.94
CA ASP A 450 -33.21 -32.24 32.35
C ASP A 450 -34.37 -33.15 32.69
N ASN A 451 -34.26 -33.89 33.78
CA ASN A 451 -35.40 -34.56 34.39
C ASN A 451 -35.53 -34.16 35.87
N ILE A 452 -36.77 -34.12 36.37
CA ILE A 452 -37.08 -33.80 37.77
C ILE A 452 -36.39 -34.78 38.73
N ASP A 453 -36.20 -36.01 38.28
CA ASP A 453 -35.60 -37.09 39.04
C ASP A 453 -34.07 -37.21 38.86
N ASP A 454 -33.43 -36.29 38.13
CA ASP A 454 -31.98 -36.33 37.90
C ASP A 454 -31.18 -36.07 39.18
N VAL A 455 -30.18 -36.92 39.43
CA VAL A 455 -29.23 -36.75 40.54
C VAL A 455 -28.14 -35.75 40.18
N VAL A 456 -27.76 -34.89 41.14
CA VAL A 456 -26.63 -33.96 40.98
C VAL A 456 -25.30 -34.70 41.14
N LEU A 457 -24.71 -35.13 40.02
CA LEU A 457 -23.50 -35.98 39.98
C LEU A 457 -22.14 -35.24 40.18
N ARG A 458 -22.14 -33.99 40.64
CA ARG A 458 -20.89 -33.21 40.78
C ARG A 458 -19.97 -33.79 41.87
N PRO A 459 -18.65 -33.83 41.67
CA PRO A 459 -17.87 -33.31 40.54
C PRO A 459 -17.56 -34.34 39.43
N TYR A 460 -18.24 -35.50 39.40
CA TYR A 460 -17.91 -36.61 38.49
C TYR A 460 -18.52 -36.43 37.11
N ARG A 461 -19.76 -35.92 37.06
CA ARG A 461 -20.47 -35.61 35.82
C ARG A 461 -21.20 -34.28 35.95
N TYR A 462 -21.42 -33.63 34.81
CA TYR A 462 -22.00 -32.29 34.74
C TYR A 462 -23.13 -32.24 33.72
N ARG A 463 -24.17 -31.48 34.04
CA ARG A 463 -25.16 -31.13 33.03
C ARG A 463 -24.58 -30.10 32.08
N MET A 464 -24.82 -30.27 30.78
CA MET A 464 -24.47 -29.29 29.76
C MET A 464 -25.24 -27.99 30.01
N SER A 465 -24.55 -26.85 29.95
CA SER A 465 -25.21 -25.55 30.11
C SER A 465 -26.15 -25.28 28.93
N GLN A 466 -27.18 -24.47 29.16
CA GLN A 466 -28.12 -24.10 28.10
C GLN A 466 -27.43 -23.45 26.90
N GLU A 467 -26.39 -22.64 27.12
CA GLU A 467 -25.61 -22.00 26.06
C GLU A 467 -24.95 -23.02 25.12
N MET A 468 -24.51 -24.17 25.66
CA MET A 468 -23.82 -25.20 24.88
C MET A 468 -24.76 -26.17 24.15
N THR A 469 -26.05 -26.19 24.51
CA THR A 469 -27.05 -27.09 23.89
C THR A 469 -27.23 -26.86 22.40
N MET A 470 -26.90 -25.67 21.88
CA MET A 470 -26.97 -25.39 20.44
C MET A 470 -26.00 -26.27 19.61
N TRP A 471 -24.94 -26.80 20.22
CA TRP A 471 -24.00 -27.74 19.57
C TRP A 471 -24.18 -29.17 20.09
N GLN A 472 -25.33 -29.51 20.66
CA GLN A 472 -25.59 -30.84 21.23
C GLN A 472 -25.33 -31.98 20.24
N THR A 473 -25.62 -31.78 18.94
CA THR A 473 -25.41 -32.84 17.92
C THR A 473 -23.93 -33.20 17.76
N LEU A 474 -23.04 -32.20 17.79
CA LEU A 474 -21.59 -32.42 17.76
C LEU A 474 -21.15 -33.22 18.99
N PHE A 475 -21.55 -32.79 20.19
CA PHE A 475 -21.05 -33.39 21.42
C PHE A 475 -21.64 -34.77 21.70
N VAL A 476 -22.87 -35.05 21.26
CA VAL A 476 -23.43 -36.41 21.26
C VAL A 476 -22.58 -37.34 20.39
N ALA A 477 -22.19 -36.90 19.19
CA ALA A 477 -21.29 -37.68 18.34
C ALA A 477 -19.91 -37.92 19.01
N CYS A 478 -19.47 -37.00 19.88
CA CYS A 478 -18.22 -37.11 20.63
C CYS A 478 -18.35 -37.87 21.97
N GLY A 479 -19.54 -38.41 22.30
CA GLY A 479 -19.76 -39.27 23.48
C GLY A 479 -20.53 -38.63 24.64
N THR A 480 -21.07 -37.42 24.50
CA THR A 480 -22.01 -36.83 25.49
C THR A 480 -23.32 -37.61 25.50
N ARG A 481 -23.83 -37.93 26.69
CA ARG A 481 -25.12 -38.64 26.83
C ARG A 481 -26.30 -37.69 26.69
N ILE A 482 -27.41 -38.15 26.14
CA ILE A 482 -28.62 -37.33 26.05
C ILE A 482 -29.27 -37.19 27.43
N ARG A 483 -29.34 -38.28 28.21
CA ARG A 483 -29.99 -38.35 29.53
C ARG A 483 -29.09 -39.02 30.58
N GLN A 484 -29.44 -38.84 31.85
CA GLN A 484 -28.89 -39.64 32.95
C GLN A 484 -29.55 -41.03 32.95
N ASP A 485 -28.83 -42.03 32.44
CA ASP A 485 -29.24 -43.43 32.42
C ASP A 485 -28.54 -44.24 33.53
N SER A 486 -28.99 -45.49 33.71
CA SER A 486 -28.41 -46.43 34.68
C SER A 486 -26.90 -46.62 34.46
N GLY A 487 -26.45 -46.70 33.21
CA GLY A 487 -25.04 -46.82 32.85
C GLY A 487 -24.18 -45.67 33.38
N LEU A 488 -24.61 -44.41 33.19
CA LEU A 488 -23.90 -43.24 33.71
C LEU A 488 -23.80 -43.26 35.24
N LEU A 489 -24.89 -43.63 35.91
CA LEU A 489 -24.94 -43.73 37.37
C LEU A 489 -23.97 -44.80 37.89
N LEU A 490 -23.92 -45.96 37.25
CA LEU A 490 -22.98 -47.05 37.57
C LEU A 490 -21.52 -46.63 37.34
N GLU A 491 -21.22 -45.91 36.25
CA GLU A 491 -19.88 -45.36 36.01
C GLU A 491 -19.44 -44.44 37.15
N VAL A 492 -20.30 -43.52 37.59
CA VAL A 492 -20.00 -42.61 38.71
C VAL A 492 -19.79 -43.38 40.01
N LEU A 493 -20.59 -44.40 40.29
CA LEU A 493 -20.37 -45.27 41.45
C LEU A 493 -18.99 -45.94 41.39
N SER A 494 -18.61 -46.49 40.23
CA SER A 494 -17.30 -47.11 40.03
C SER A 494 -16.15 -46.11 40.19
N GLU A 495 -16.29 -44.88 39.68
CA GLU A 495 -15.29 -43.81 39.87
C GLU A 495 -15.13 -43.41 41.34
N ILE A 496 -16.24 -43.31 42.08
CA ILE A 496 -16.22 -43.04 43.53
C ILE A 496 -15.51 -44.19 44.25
N GLN A 497 -15.84 -45.45 43.94
CA GLN A 497 -15.16 -46.61 44.52
C GLN A 497 -13.66 -46.56 44.26
N ALA A 498 -13.25 -46.36 43.00
CA ALA A 498 -11.85 -46.29 42.61
C ALA A 498 -11.10 -45.16 43.34
N LYS A 499 -11.75 -44.00 43.51
CA LYS A 499 -11.20 -42.87 44.28
C LYS A 499 -10.94 -43.23 45.74
N HIS A 500 -11.87 -43.92 46.39
CA HIS A 500 -11.77 -44.30 47.80
C HIS A 500 -10.93 -45.56 48.06
N LEU A 501 -10.36 -46.19 47.02
CA LEU A 501 -9.23 -47.12 47.19
C LEU A 501 -7.98 -46.40 47.75
N ARG A 502 -7.88 -45.08 47.56
CA ARG A 502 -6.83 -44.22 48.11
C ARG A 502 -7.36 -43.46 49.33
N LYS A 503 -6.44 -42.97 50.18
CA LYS A 503 -6.82 -42.13 51.33
C LYS A 503 -7.52 -40.86 50.86
N SER A 504 -8.77 -40.68 51.29
CA SER A 504 -9.58 -39.49 51.04
C SER A 504 -9.85 -38.73 52.34
N SER A 505 -10.14 -37.43 52.25
CA SER A 505 -10.48 -36.65 53.44
C SER A 505 -11.89 -36.96 53.95
N GLN A 506 -12.16 -36.72 55.23
CA GLN A 506 -13.48 -36.98 55.81
C GLN A 506 -14.60 -36.13 55.20
N ARG A 507 -14.27 -34.95 54.66
CA ARG A 507 -15.23 -34.10 53.95
C ARG A 507 -15.65 -34.72 52.62
N GLU A 508 -14.68 -35.26 51.88
CA GLU A 508 -14.94 -35.95 50.61
C GLU A 508 -15.71 -37.25 50.83
N ILE A 509 -15.34 -38.05 51.83
CA ILE A 509 -16.06 -39.27 52.21
C ILE A 509 -17.54 -38.96 52.50
N ASN A 510 -17.81 -37.94 53.31
CA ASN A 510 -19.19 -37.58 53.62
C ASN A 510 -19.98 -37.06 52.41
N ARG A 511 -19.33 -36.31 51.51
CA ARG A 511 -19.96 -35.80 50.29
C ARG A 511 -20.26 -36.94 49.32
N ASP A 512 -19.25 -37.77 49.03
CA ASP A 512 -19.36 -38.86 48.08
C ASP A 512 -20.33 -39.94 48.59
N LEU A 513 -20.36 -40.23 49.90
CA LEU A 513 -21.36 -41.13 50.49
C LEU A 513 -22.79 -40.62 50.35
N LYS A 514 -23.03 -39.30 50.49
CA LYS A 514 -24.36 -38.72 50.24
C LYS A 514 -24.77 -38.90 48.78
N LEU A 515 -23.83 -38.65 47.86
CA LEU A 515 -24.05 -38.83 46.43
C LEU A 515 -24.34 -40.30 46.09
N VAL A 516 -23.56 -41.25 46.61
CA VAL A 516 -23.79 -42.69 46.45
C VAL A 516 -25.19 -43.07 46.90
N VAL A 517 -25.63 -42.61 48.08
CA VAL A 517 -26.99 -42.92 48.56
C VAL A 517 -28.06 -42.39 47.60
N GLN A 518 -27.90 -41.17 47.07
CA GLN A 518 -28.84 -40.61 46.08
C GLN A 518 -28.85 -41.40 44.76
N ILE A 519 -27.69 -41.82 44.28
CA ILE A 519 -27.57 -42.66 43.09
C ILE A 519 -28.27 -44.01 43.30
N LEU A 520 -28.00 -44.68 44.42
CA LEU A 520 -28.62 -45.96 44.75
C LEU A 520 -30.14 -45.84 44.91
N GLU A 521 -30.62 -44.74 45.51
CA GLU A 521 -32.05 -44.45 45.62
C GLU A 521 -32.72 -44.33 44.26
N THR A 522 -32.00 -43.81 43.26
CA THR A 522 -32.49 -43.67 41.89
C THR A 522 -32.43 -45.00 41.14
N LEU A 523 -31.34 -45.76 41.32
CA LEU A 523 -31.16 -47.08 40.69
C LEU A 523 -32.17 -48.13 41.21
N LYS A 524 -32.71 -47.97 42.42
CA LYS A 524 -33.69 -48.90 43.01
C LYS A 524 -35.01 -49.00 42.25
N ASP A 525 -35.25 -48.12 41.27
CA ASP A 525 -36.47 -48.09 40.45
C ASP A 525 -36.22 -48.59 39.00
N TYR A 526 -34.97 -48.92 38.62
CA TYR A 526 -34.60 -49.42 37.28
C TYR A 526 -34.85 -50.94 37.10
N PRO A 527 -34.96 -51.51 35.90
CA PRO A 527 -35.13 -52.97 35.77
C PRO A 527 -33.97 -53.78 36.39
N PRO A 528 -34.20 -54.98 36.97
CA PRO A 528 -33.13 -55.80 37.58
C PRO A 528 -31.96 -56.13 36.63
N GLU A 529 -32.23 -56.18 35.32
CA GLU A 529 -31.20 -56.42 34.30
C GLU A 529 -30.16 -55.30 34.22
N GLU A 530 -30.56 -54.07 34.53
CA GLU A 530 -29.71 -52.87 34.56
C GLU A 530 -29.01 -52.67 35.91
N ARG A 531 -29.28 -53.55 36.89
CA ARG A 531 -28.74 -53.49 38.26
C ARG A 531 -27.65 -54.54 38.54
N ARG A 532 -27.27 -55.34 37.55
CA ARG A 532 -26.42 -56.54 37.74
C ARG A 532 -25.03 -56.25 38.32
N ASP A 533 -24.51 -55.05 38.09
CA ASP A 533 -23.15 -54.64 38.50
C ASP A 533 -23.15 -53.55 39.60
N ILE A 534 -24.23 -53.44 40.38
CA ILE A 534 -24.31 -52.45 41.46
C ILE A 534 -23.33 -52.79 42.59
N ILE A 535 -22.60 -51.76 43.01
CA ILE A 535 -21.76 -51.79 44.20
C ILE A 535 -22.40 -50.98 45.33
N LEU A 536 -22.39 -51.52 46.54
CA LEU A 536 -22.94 -50.89 47.73
C LEU A 536 -21.81 -50.45 48.67
N PRO A 537 -21.92 -49.27 49.29
CA PRO A 537 -21.00 -48.88 50.34
C PRO A 537 -21.21 -49.80 51.55
N ILE A 538 -20.12 -50.27 52.16
CA ILE A 538 -20.17 -51.21 53.28
C ILE A 538 -19.86 -50.54 54.61
N ALA A 539 -20.39 -51.10 55.69
CA ALA A 539 -20.04 -50.68 57.05
C ALA A 539 -18.58 -51.08 57.35
N HIS A 540 -17.80 -50.16 57.91
CA HIS A 540 -16.42 -50.41 58.32
C HIS A 540 -16.17 -49.85 59.73
N ARG A 541 -15.33 -50.54 60.53
CA ARG A 541 -15.01 -50.14 61.91
C ARG A 541 -14.42 -48.73 61.99
N GLU A 542 -13.57 -48.40 61.03
CA GLU A 542 -13.04 -47.05 60.85
C GLU A 542 -14.05 -46.19 60.09
N ARG A 543 -14.74 -45.28 60.81
CA ARG A 543 -15.71 -44.31 60.24
C ARG A 543 -15.11 -43.32 59.21
N GLN A 544 -13.82 -43.43 58.94
CA GLN A 544 -13.04 -42.58 58.04
C GLN A 544 -12.64 -43.32 56.75
N VAL A 545 -13.27 -44.46 56.44
CA VAL A 545 -13.01 -45.24 55.24
C VAL A 545 -14.34 -45.56 54.56
N LEU A 546 -14.44 -45.25 53.27
CA LEU A 546 -15.57 -45.64 52.43
C LEU A 546 -15.12 -46.79 51.54
N ARG A 547 -15.69 -47.99 51.74
CA ARG A 547 -15.44 -49.18 50.93
C ARG A 547 -16.72 -49.64 50.25
N PHE A 548 -16.58 -50.35 49.14
CA PHE A 548 -17.69 -50.85 48.35
C PHE A 548 -17.52 -52.34 48.07
N ARG A 549 -18.64 -53.07 47.99
CA ARG A 549 -18.71 -54.48 47.53
C ARG A 549 -19.87 -54.66 46.56
N PRO A 550 -19.84 -55.67 45.68
CA PRO A 550 -21.00 -56.04 44.86
C PRO A 550 -22.25 -56.24 45.72
N ALA A 551 -23.41 -55.81 45.24
CA ALA A 551 -24.66 -55.90 45.99
C ALA A 551 -24.99 -57.35 46.43
N VAL A 552 -24.68 -58.33 45.58
CA VAL A 552 -24.86 -59.77 45.86
C VAL A 552 -24.02 -60.31 47.02
N GLU A 553 -22.92 -59.62 47.37
CA GLU A 553 -22.05 -59.99 48.50
C GLU A 553 -22.46 -59.28 49.81
N CYS A 554 -23.47 -58.41 49.76
CA CYS A 554 -23.85 -57.54 50.88
C CYS A 554 -25.07 -58.07 51.64
N THR A 555 -25.03 -57.99 52.96
CA THR A 555 -26.14 -58.33 53.86
C THR A 555 -26.81 -57.05 54.39
N VAL A 556 -28.14 -57.00 54.35
CA VAL A 556 -28.93 -55.89 54.92
C VAL A 556 -29.31 -56.23 56.36
N GLY A 557 -28.82 -55.48 57.35
CA GLY A 557 -29.07 -55.74 58.76
C GLY A 557 -28.62 -54.62 59.70
N ASP A 558 -28.99 -54.72 60.99
CA ASP A 558 -28.61 -53.73 62.00
C ASP A 558 -27.17 -53.94 62.46
N ILE A 559 -26.33 -52.89 62.37
CA ILE A 559 -24.91 -52.90 62.77
C ILE A 559 -24.69 -53.24 64.24
N LYS A 560 -25.73 -53.08 65.09
CA LYS A 560 -25.68 -53.55 66.48
C LYS A 560 -25.41 -55.05 66.56
N TRP A 561 -25.97 -55.84 65.63
CA TRP A 561 -25.73 -57.27 65.56
C TRP A 561 -24.29 -57.61 65.15
N LEU A 562 -23.64 -56.80 64.31
CA LEU A 562 -22.24 -56.99 63.89
C LEU A 562 -21.26 -56.82 65.07
N MET A 563 -21.48 -55.79 65.91
CA MET A 563 -20.67 -55.59 67.11
C MET A 563 -20.88 -56.69 68.18
N GLU A 564 -22.03 -57.36 68.16
CA GLU A 564 -22.37 -58.44 69.09
C GLU A 564 -21.96 -59.84 68.57
N ALA A 565 -22.00 -60.08 67.25
CA ALA A 565 -21.73 -61.38 66.62
C ALA A 565 -20.23 -61.69 66.42
N GLU A 566 -19.37 -60.71 66.14
CA GLU A 566 -17.92 -60.93 66.02
C GLU A 566 -17.24 -61.30 67.36
N SER A 567 -17.92 -61.08 68.49
CA SER A 567 -17.52 -61.58 69.81
C SER A 567 -17.63 -63.11 69.94
N GLN A 568 -18.42 -63.77 69.07
CA GLN A 568 -18.82 -65.17 69.23
C GLN A 568 -18.66 -66.06 67.99
N CYS A 569 -18.18 -65.55 66.85
CA CYS A 569 -18.09 -66.34 65.61
C CYS A 569 -16.63 -66.58 65.15
N SER A 570 -16.21 -67.84 65.19
CA SER A 570 -14.95 -68.36 64.64
C SER A 570 -15.21 -69.16 63.35
N GLY A 571 -15.84 -68.54 62.35
CA GLY A 571 -16.17 -69.16 61.06
C GLY A 571 -15.70 -68.30 59.88
N ASP A 572 -15.17 -68.95 58.86
CA ASP A 572 -14.44 -68.37 57.71
C ASP A 572 -15.31 -67.57 56.69
N GLU A 573 -16.56 -67.22 57.02
CA GLU A 573 -17.42 -66.40 56.16
C GLU A 573 -17.53 -64.96 56.70
N GLU A 574 -16.81 -64.03 56.09
CA GLU A 574 -16.87 -62.60 56.40
C GLU A 574 -18.23 -62.03 55.93
N VAL A 575 -19.17 -61.87 56.86
CA VAL A 575 -20.47 -61.24 56.56
C VAL A 575 -20.28 -59.74 56.37
N VAL A 576 -20.51 -59.25 55.15
CA VAL A 576 -20.33 -57.84 54.81
C VAL A 576 -21.66 -57.08 54.85
N PHE A 577 -21.77 -56.08 55.71
CA PHE A 577 -23.02 -55.32 55.88
C PHE A 577 -23.03 -54.03 55.07
N VAL A 578 -24.20 -53.66 54.56
CA VAL A 578 -24.42 -52.37 53.88
C VAL A 578 -24.24 -51.21 54.86
N HIS A 579 -23.62 -50.12 54.40
CA HIS A 579 -23.38 -48.91 55.18
C HIS A 579 -24.69 -48.33 55.73
N PRO A 580 -24.75 -47.92 57.02
CA PRO A 580 -26.03 -47.61 57.71
C PRO A 580 -26.72 -46.34 57.23
N LYS A 581 -26.08 -45.56 56.33
CA LYS A 581 -26.69 -44.38 55.71
C LYS A 581 -27.50 -44.73 54.45
N VAL A 582 -27.37 -45.94 53.92
CA VAL A 582 -28.23 -46.42 52.83
C VAL A 582 -29.57 -46.82 53.45
N PRO A 583 -30.72 -46.30 52.97
CA PRO A 583 -32.02 -46.71 53.47
C PRO A 583 -32.25 -48.21 53.30
N VAL A 584 -32.86 -48.86 54.31
CA VAL A 584 -33.09 -50.31 54.32
C VAL A 584 -33.94 -50.76 53.12
N GLY A 585 -34.97 -49.99 52.76
CA GLY A 585 -35.82 -50.29 51.60
C GLY A 585 -35.03 -50.29 50.28
N THR A 586 -34.10 -49.35 50.14
CA THR A 586 -33.21 -49.22 48.98
C THR A 586 -32.18 -50.35 48.95
N ALA A 587 -31.56 -50.67 50.08
CA ALA A 587 -30.63 -51.79 50.18
C ALA A 587 -31.30 -53.13 49.85
N LEU A 588 -32.50 -53.39 50.36
CA LEU A 588 -33.26 -54.62 50.05
C LEU A 588 -33.61 -54.71 48.57
N ALA A 589 -34.05 -53.62 47.94
CA ALA A 589 -34.40 -53.58 46.53
C ALA A 589 -33.20 -53.76 45.57
N LEU A 590 -31.98 -53.64 46.07
CA LEU A 590 -30.75 -53.75 45.26
C LEU A 590 -29.98 -55.06 45.52
N VAL A 591 -30.23 -55.74 46.63
CA VAL A 591 -29.61 -57.03 47.01
C VAL A 591 -30.47 -58.23 46.57
N LEU A 592 -31.80 -58.05 46.50
CA LEU A 592 -32.77 -59.02 45.99
C LEU A 592 -33.00 -58.81 44.49
#